data_AF-A0A7S2EFD8-F1
#
_entry.id   AF-A0A7S2EFD8-F1
#
_cell.length_a   1.000
_cell.length_b   1.000
_cell.length_c   1.000
_cell.angle_alpha   90.00
_cell.angle_beta   90.00
_cell.angle_gamma   90.00
#
_symmetry.space_group_name_H-M   'P 1'
#
loop_
_entity.id
_entity.type
_entity.pdbx_description
1 polymer ?
#
loop_
_entity_poly.entity_id
_entity_poly.type
_entity_poly.pdbx_seq_one_letter_code
_entity_poly.pdbx_strand_id
1 'polypeptide(L)'
;RAVAEAEVLAAGDPGAESDADADAAAETVGARLSRLADDLQRVRRAGRMPVFTWSGALPGSLSRSIPFDAVSVPGSHLVQFLVRESSKPGRGGPAREGSGDVDPEVWTAVSTSSFASGVLERLGPSGEASEEATRLLTDEVASLLSPYQEGAASSPPLRPSLASVARWGAGFTSTTLGLREDSIALAPWRLTIGGDFIREQSAYATPFEATALSGLEAGERTAAFFRVSDDGVQ
;
A
#
# COMPACT_ATOMS: atom_id res chain seq x y z
N ARG A 1 4.63 15.53 22.00
CA ARG A 1 5.00 16.61 22.97
C ARG A 1 6.51 16.73 23.11
N ALA A 2 7.22 15.67 23.54
CA ALA A 2 8.69 15.67 23.61
C ALA A 2 9.43 15.80 22.26
N VAL A 3 8.79 15.46 21.13
CA VAL A 3 9.39 15.58 19.78
C VAL A 3 9.45 17.05 19.33
N ALA A 4 8.35 17.79 19.48
CA ALA A 4 8.25 19.21 19.10
C ALA A 4 9.01 20.16 20.06
N GLU A 5 9.08 19.84 21.36
CA GLU A 5 9.82 20.66 22.35
C GLU A 5 11.34 20.62 22.10
N ALA A 6 11.85 19.57 21.45
CA ALA A 6 13.27 19.45 21.10
C ALA A 6 13.64 20.13 19.75
N GLU A 7 12.66 20.42 18.88
CA GLU A 7 12.88 21.18 17.64
C GLU A 7 13.23 22.63 17.94
N VAL A 8 12.66 23.20 19.01
CA VAL A 8 12.97 24.55 19.49
C VAL A 8 14.36 24.63 20.12
N LEU A 9 14.81 23.57 20.79
CA LEU A 9 16.15 23.51 21.40
C LEU A 9 17.26 23.35 20.35
N ALA A 10 17.04 22.56 19.30
CA ALA A 10 18.01 22.42 18.21
C ALA A 10 18.02 23.61 17.22
N ALA A 11 17.04 24.50 17.30
CA ALA A 11 16.93 25.72 16.50
C ALA A 11 17.34 27.00 17.28
N GLY A 12 17.80 26.87 18.53
CA GLY A 12 18.15 27.99 19.41
C GLY A 12 19.59 28.47 19.26
N ASP A 13 19.72 29.75 18.89
CA ASP A 13 20.84 30.71 19.01
C ASP A 13 22.30 30.20 18.88
N PRO A 14 23.06 30.55 17.81
CA PRO A 14 24.46 30.15 17.63
C PRO A 14 25.47 30.82 18.59
N GLY A 15 25.00 31.44 19.66
CA GLY A 15 25.79 32.17 20.64
C GLY A 15 25.90 31.44 21.97
N ALA A 16 26.97 30.65 22.11
CA ALA A 16 27.43 29.97 23.34
C ALA A 16 26.87 28.57 23.63
N GLU A 17 27.20 27.58 22.78
CA GLU A 17 27.24 26.18 23.20
C GLU A 17 28.68 25.80 23.58
N SER A 18 28.87 25.21 24.77
CA SER A 18 30.15 24.62 25.15
C SER A 18 30.33 23.30 24.40
N ASP A 19 31.56 22.93 24.01
CA ASP A 19 31.84 21.68 23.27
C ASP A 19 31.29 20.42 23.99
N ALA A 20 31.16 20.47 25.33
CA ALA A 20 30.59 19.38 26.13
C ALA A 20 29.06 19.27 26.00
N ASP A 21 28.36 20.39 25.81
CA ASP A 21 26.90 20.40 25.59
C ASP A 21 26.56 19.98 24.15
N ALA A 22 27.41 20.33 23.18
CA ALA A 22 27.28 19.90 21.79
C ALA A 22 27.46 18.38 21.63
N ASP A 23 28.44 17.78 22.32
CA ASP A 23 28.64 16.32 22.33
C ASP A 23 27.49 15.57 23.00
N ALA A 24 26.96 16.08 24.12
CA ALA A 24 25.81 15.51 24.80
C ALA A 24 24.50 15.63 23.97
N ALA A 25 24.34 16.75 23.26
CA ALA A 25 23.24 16.95 22.30
C ALA A 25 23.37 15.99 21.10
N ALA A 26 24.57 15.82 20.56
CA ALA A 26 24.84 14.90 19.45
C ALA A 26 24.57 13.43 19.83
N GLU A 27 24.99 13.00 21.03
CA GLU A 27 24.70 11.66 21.54
C GLU A 27 23.19 11.43 21.70
N THR A 28 22.47 12.45 22.17
CA THR A 28 21.01 12.42 22.32
C THR A 28 20.29 12.32 20.97
N VAL A 29 20.73 13.06 19.96
CA VAL A 29 20.16 13.01 18.61
C VAL A 29 20.47 11.67 17.93
N GLY A 30 21.70 11.17 18.06
CA GLY A 30 22.10 9.85 17.56
C GLY A 30 21.25 8.72 18.15
N ALA A 31 21.05 8.71 19.47
CA ALA A 31 20.19 7.73 20.13
C ALA A 31 18.73 7.80 19.66
N ARG A 32 18.22 9.00 19.35
CA ARG A 32 16.85 9.18 18.82
C ARG A 32 16.72 8.66 17.39
N LEU A 33 17.67 8.95 16.52
CA LEU A 33 17.67 8.43 15.16
C LEU A 33 17.75 6.92 15.13
N SER A 34 18.58 6.31 15.99
CA SER A 34 18.65 4.86 16.12
C SER A 34 17.31 4.27 16.55
N ARG A 35 16.63 4.86 17.56
CA ARG A 35 15.29 4.42 17.96
C ARG A 35 14.26 4.55 16.84
N LEU A 36 14.25 5.67 16.12
CA LEU A 36 13.35 5.85 14.99
C LEU A 36 13.63 4.83 13.87
N ALA A 37 14.91 4.57 13.57
CA ALA A 37 15.29 3.57 12.59
C ALA A 37 14.81 2.17 13.01
N ASP A 38 14.97 1.82 14.28
CA ASP A 38 14.48 0.56 14.84
C ASP A 38 12.96 0.45 14.78
N ASP A 39 12.23 1.52 15.11
CA ASP A 39 10.77 1.58 15.04
C ASP A 39 10.28 1.44 13.59
N LEU A 40 10.90 2.14 12.64
CA LEU A 40 10.60 2.03 11.21
C LEU A 40 10.91 0.63 10.67
N GLN A 41 12.03 0.02 11.10
CA GLN A 41 12.36 -1.36 10.74
C GLN A 41 11.36 -2.35 11.34
N ARG A 42 10.90 -2.12 12.58
CA ARG A 42 9.86 -2.93 13.22
C ARG A 42 8.57 -2.87 12.42
N VAL A 43 8.07 -1.68 12.08
CA VAL A 43 6.85 -1.52 11.25
C VAL A 43 7.04 -2.20 9.89
N ARG A 44 8.19 -2.00 9.24
CA ARG A 44 8.49 -2.64 7.95
C ARG A 44 8.55 -4.16 8.01
N ARG A 45 9.04 -4.75 9.10
CA ARG A 45 9.24 -6.21 9.21
C ARG A 45 8.02 -6.94 9.77
N ALA A 46 7.47 -6.42 10.87
CA ALA A 46 6.37 -7.03 11.61
C ALA A 46 5.01 -6.51 11.14
N GLY A 47 4.96 -5.27 10.64
CA GLY A 47 3.74 -4.62 10.16
C GLY A 47 3.43 -4.86 8.68
N ARG A 48 4.39 -5.29 7.87
CA ARG A 48 4.14 -5.48 6.43
C ARG A 48 3.10 -6.56 6.18
N MET A 49 2.16 -6.25 5.28
CA MET A 49 1.21 -7.20 4.74
C MET A 49 1.46 -7.31 3.23
N PRO A 50 2.24 -8.31 2.77
CA PRO A 50 2.42 -8.52 1.34
C PRO A 50 1.10 -9.00 0.73
N VAL A 51 0.87 -8.66 -0.54
CA VAL A 51 -0.24 -9.19 -1.34
C VAL A 51 0.20 -9.37 -2.79
N PHE A 52 -0.52 -10.23 -3.50
CA PHE A 52 -0.49 -10.32 -4.94
C PHE A 52 -1.78 -9.76 -5.51
N THR A 53 -1.69 -9.00 -6.59
CA THR A 53 -2.85 -8.57 -7.38
C THR A 53 -2.83 -9.33 -8.69
N TRP A 54 -3.78 -10.24 -8.87
CA TRP A 54 -4.01 -10.94 -10.13
C TRP A 54 -4.92 -10.11 -11.01
N SER A 55 -4.66 -10.07 -12.31
CA SER A 55 -5.57 -9.49 -13.31
C SER A 55 -5.73 -10.47 -14.46
N GLY A 56 -6.97 -10.72 -14.86
CA GLY A 56 -7.27 -11.60 -15.98
C GLY A 56 -8.50 -11.22 -16.79
N ALA A 57 -8.49 -11.61 -18.06
CA ALA A 57 -9.52 -11.31 -19.03
C ALA A 57 -10.48 -12.50 -19.20
N LEU A 58 -11.71 -12.34 -18.71
CA LEU A 58 -12.76 -13.35 -18.71
C LEU A 58 -13.81 -13.06 -19.80
N PRO A 59 -14.58 -14.07 -20.26
CA PRO A 59 -15.65 -13.83 -21.22
C PRO A 59 -16.67 -12.81 -20.71
N GLY A 60 -17.03 -11.81 -21.52
CA GLY A 60 -18.03 -10.82 -21.10
C GLY A 60 -19.42 -11.40 -20.89
N SER A 61 -19.75 -12.54 -21.51
CA SER A 61 -21.00 -13.28 -21.23
C SER A 61 -21.10 -13.75 -19.78
N LEU A 62 -20.01 -14.26 -19.20
CA LEU A 62 -19.93 -14.61 -17.78
C LEU A 62 -20.15 -13.39 -16.90
N SER A 63 -19.59 -12.24 -17.28
CA SER A 63 -19.70 -11.04 -16.47
C SER A 63 -21.14 -10.50 -16.39
N ARG A 64 -22.00 -10.81 -17.37
CA ARG A 64 -23.44 -10.47 -17.32
C ARG A 64 -24.25 -11.34 -16.37
N SER A 65 -23.81 -12.57 -16.09
CA SER A 65 -24.49 -13.47 -15.15
C SER A 65 -24.06 -13.25 -13.70
N ILE A 66 -22.96 -12.53 -13.46
CA ILE A 66 -22.47 -12.20 -12.13
C ILE A 66 -23.22 -10.96 -11.59
N PRO A 67 -23.89 -11.05 -10.42
CA PRO A 67 -24.75 -9.97 -9.90
C PRO A 67 -23.98 -8.89 -9.13
N PHE A 68 -22.67 -8.78 -9.31
CA PHE A 68 -21.82 -7.83 -8.60
C PHE A 68 -20.64 -7.35 -9.45
N ASP A 69 -20.21 -6.12 -9.18
CA ASP A 69 -19.00 -5.52 -9.75
C ASP A 69 -17.78 -5.68 -8.87
N ALA A 70 -17.99 -5.90 -7.57
CA ALA A 70 -16.94 -6.11 -6.60
C ALA A 70 -17.47 -6.95 -5.44
N VAL A 71 -16.63 -7.80 -4.87
CA VAL A 71 -17.01 -8.69 -3.77
C VAL A 71 -15.82 -9.00 -2.87
N SER A 72 -16.07 -9.00 -1.56
CA SER A 72 -15.14 -9.55 -0.57
C SER A 72 -15.36 -11.05 -0.45
N VAL A 73 -14.28 -11.83 -0.36
CA VAL A 73 -14.32 -13.29 -0.42
C VAL A 73 -13.78 -13.92 0.87
N PRO A 74 -14.47 -13.77 2.02
CA PRO A 74 -13.97 -14.25 3.30
C PRO A 74 -13.81 -15.77 3.40
N GLY A 75 -14.49 -16.53 2.52
CA GLY A 75 -14.38 -17.99 2.46
C GLY A 75 -13.16 -18.51 1.71
N SER A 76 -12.42 -17.65 0.99
CA SER A 76 -11.21 -18.06 0.27
C SER A 76 -9.97 -17.79 1.12
N HIS A 77 -9.07 -18.78 1.16
CA HIS A 77 -7.77 -18.62 1.80
C HIS A 77 -6.76 -17.91 0.88
N LEU A 78 -7.04 -17.79 -0.41
CA LEU A 78 -6.13 -17.24 -1.41
C LEU A 78 -6.52 -15.83 -1.84
N VAL A 79 -7.80 -15.56 -2.04
CA VAL A 79 -8.34 -14.29 -2.54
C VAL A 79 -9.18 -13.62 -1.45
N GLN A 80 -8.94 -12.35 -1.16
CA GLN A 80 -9.76 -11.59 -0.21
C GLN A 80 -10.78 -10.68 -0.90
N PHE A 81 -10.50 -10.27 -2.14
CA PHE A 81 -11.32 -9.31 -2.86
C PHE A 81 -11.25 -9.55 -4.37
N LEU A 82 -12.38 -9.42 -5.05
CA LEU A 82 -12.52 -9.47 -6.50
C LEU A 82 -13.23 -8.22 -6.99
N VAL A 83 -12.79 -7.68 -8.11
CA VAL A 83 -13.42 -6.53 -8.77
C VAL A 83 -13.38 -6.68 -10.27
N ARG A 84 -14.48 -6.32 -10.92
CA ARG A 84 -14.63 -6.16 -12.35
C ARG A 84 -14.07 -4.80 -12.74
N GLU A 85 -12.89 -4.77 -13.34
CA GLU A 85 -12.26 -3.51 -13.75
C GLU A 85 -13.05 -2.80 -14.85
N SER A 86 -13.70 -3.57 -15.74
CA SER A 86 -14.51 -3.06 -16.84
C SER A 86 -15.74 -2.25 -16.40
N SER A 87 -16.23 -2.43 -15.16
CA SER A 87 -17.38 -1.67 -14.66
C SER A 87 -17.03 -0.26 -14.19
N LYS A 88 -15.72 0.04 -14.04
CA LYS A 88 -15.28 1.36 -13.61
C LYS A 88 -15.46 2.40 -14.74
N PRO A 89 -15.82 3.65 -14.41
CA PRO A 89 -15.96 4.71 -15.41
C PRO A 89 -14.70 4.85 -16.28
N GLY A 90 -14.88 4.92 -17.60
CA GLY A 90 -13.80 5.07 -18.56
C GLY A 90 -12.97 3.81 -18.85
N ARG A 91 -13.34 2.64 -18.30
CA ARG A 91 -12.65 1.35 -18.54
C ARG A 91 -13.40 0.38 -19.46
N GLY A 92 -14.68 0.61 -19.72
CA GLY A 92 -15.40 -0.12 -20.77
C GLY A 92 -14.86 0.25 -22.13
N GLY A 93 -14.37 -0.72 -22.90
CA GLY A 93 -14.09 -0.51 -24.33
C GLY A 93 -15.36 -0.09 -25.06
N PRO A 94 -15.28 0.71 -26.13
CA PRO A 94 -16.44 0.91 -26.99
C PRO A 94 -16.87 -0.48 -27.45
N ALA A 95 -18.11 -0.86 -27.15
CA ALA A 95 -18.68 -2.10 -27.67
C ALA A 95 -18.42 -2.10 -29.17
N ARG A 96 -17.61 -3.06 -29.66
CA ARG A 96 -17.37 -3.17 -31.10
C ARG A 96 -18.68 -3.58 -31.75
N GLU A 97 -19.46 -2.59 -32.17
CA GLU A 97 -20.67 -2.79 -32.96
C GLU A 97 -20.29 -3.61 -34.20
N GLY A 98 -20.76 -4.85 -34.27
CA GLY A 98 -20.66 -5.69 -35.46
C GLY A 98 -19.89 -7.01 -35.31
N SER A 99 -19.14 -7.24 -34.24
CA SER A 99 -18.66 -8.59 -33.92
C SER A 99 -19.63 -9.22 -32.92
N GLY A 100 -20.28 -10.33 -33.29
CA GLY A 100 -21.12 -11.10 -32.36
C GLY A 100 -20.39 -11.67 -31.14
N ASP A 101 -19.08 -11.43 -31.02
CA ASP A 101 -18.27 -11.73 -29.85
C ASP A 101 -18.37 -10.63 -28.80
N VAL A 102 -18.70 -11.04 -27.58
CA VAL A 102 -18.69 -10.16 -26.41
C VAL A 102 -17.24 -9.91 -26.02
N ASP A 103 -16.80 -8.65 -26.04
CA ASP A 103 -15.44 -8.27 -25.64
C ASP A 103 -15.11 -8.85 -24.25
N PRO A 104 -13.89 -9.40 -24.06
CA PRO A 104 -13.49 -9.95 -22.77
C PRO A 104 -13.44 -8.83 -21.72
N GLU A 105 -13.91 -9.13 -20.52
CA GLU A 105 -13.92 -8.20 -19.39
C GLU A 105 -12.76 -8.50 -18.43
N VAL A 106 -12.09 -7.44 -17.97
CA VAL A 106 -10.95 -7.57 -17.06
C VAL A 106 -11.45 -7.64 -15.63
N TRP A 107 -10.96 -8.64 -14.90
CA TRP A 107 -11.18 -8.83 -13.48
C TRP A 107 -9.85 -8.74 -12.74
N THR A 108 -9.87 -8.14 -11.56
CA THR A 108 -8.72 -8.08 -10.65
C THR A 108 -9.07 -8.78 -9.35
N ALA A 109 -8.16 -9.64 -8.89
CA ALA A 109 -8.24 -10.30 -7.59
C ALA A 109 -7.11 -9.81 -6.70
N VAL A 110 -7.41 -9.52 -5.44
CA VAL A 110 -6.41 -9.22 -4.42
C VAL A 110 -6.26 -10.44 -3.54
N SER A 111 -5.04 -10.94 -3.41
CA SER A 111 -4.77 -12.09 -2.57
C SER A 111 -4.88 -11.76 -1.09
N THR A 112 -5.10 -12.77 -0.25
CA THR A 112 -4.88 -12.64 1.20
C THR A 112 -3.40 -12.40 1.48
N SER A 113 -3.10 -11.79 2.62
CA SER A 113 -1.71 -11.57 3.03
C SER A 113 -1.03 -12.85 3.53
N SER A 114 -1.79 -13.77 4.14
CA SER A 114 -1.30 -15.07 4.58
C SER A 114 -0.83 -15.93 3.39
N PHE A 115 -1.60 -15.96 2.31
CA PHE A 115 -1.19 -16.61 1.06
C PHE A 115 0.12 -16.01 0.52
N ALA A 116 0.16 -14.68 0.39
CA ALA A 116 1.31 -14.00 -0.18
C ALA A 116 2.59 -14.23 0.65
N SER A 117 2.50 -14.13 1.98
CA SER A 117 3.59 -14.45 2.89
C SER A 117 4.07 -15.89 2.69
N GLY A 118 3.15 -16.86 2.63
CA GLY A 118 3.51 -18.27 2.44
C GLY A 118 4.23 -18.54 1.11
N VAL A 119 3.83 -17.88 0.02
CA VAL A 119 4.53 -18.00 -1.28
C VAL A 119 5.93 -17.38 -1.18
N LEU A 120 6.04 -16.19 -0.60
CA LEU A 120 7.31 -15.45 -0.51
C LEU A 120 8.30 -16.09 0.47
N GLU A 121 7.83 -16.74 1.52
CA GLU A 121 8.68 -17.51 2.44
C GLU A 121 9.31 -18.72 1.74
N ARG A 122 8.57 -19.38 0.85
CA ARG A 122 9.07 -20.57 0.12
C ARG A 122 9.97 -20.23 -1.05
N LEU A 123 9.60 -19.23 -1.85
CA LEU A 123 10.22 -18.96 -3.15
C LEU A 123 11.03 -17.65 -3.19
N GLY A 124 11.02 -16.89 -2.10
CA GLY A 124 11.62 -15.57 -2.04
C GLY A 124 10.93 -14.56 -2.97
N PRO A 125 11.51 -13.36 -3.11
CA PRO A 125 10.99 -12.32 -3.99
C PRO A 125 11.40 -12.54 -5.46
N SER A 126 11.15 -13.73 -6.02
CA SER A 126 11.58 -14.15 -7.36
C SER A 126 10.47 -14.06 -8.44
N GLY A 127 10.84 -14.32 -9.70
CA GLY A 127 9.89 -14.54 -10.80
C GLY A 127 9.04 -15.80 -10.58
N GLU A 128 9.65 -16.87 -10.08
CA GLU A 128 8.98 -18.14 -9.73
C GLU A 128 7.82 -17.93 -8.74
N ALA A 129 8.01 -17.05 -7.74
CA ALA A 129 6.94 -16.68 -6.81
C ALA A 129 5.73 -16.05 -7.52
N SER A 130 5.97 -15.27 -8.58
CA SER A 130 4.91 -14.62 -9.35
C SER A 130 4.21 -15.61 -10.30
N GLU A 131 4.94 -16.57 -10.86
CA GLU A 131 4.38 -17.65 -11.68
C GLU A 131 3.48 -18.57 -10.87
N GLU A 132 3.94 -19.01 -9.69
CA GLU A 132 3.14 -19.84 -8.78
C GLU A 132 1.90 -19.08 -8.29
N ALA A 133 2.05 -17.80 -7.92
CA ALA A 133 0.91 -16.95 -7.57
C ALA A 133 -0.08 -16.78 -8.74
N THR A 134 0.41 -16.61 -9.97
CA THR A 134 -0.43 -16.50 -11.17
C THR A 134 -1.26 -17.77 -11.36
N ARG A 135 -0.64 -18.94 -11.26
CA ARG A 135 -1.32 -20.23 -11.40
C ARG A 135 -2.39 -20.42 -10.33
N LEU A 136 -2.01 -20.30 -9.05
CA LEU A 136 -2.92 -20.53 -7.92
C LEU A 136 -4.08 -19.53 -7.87
N LEU A 137 -3.82 -18.25 -8.12
CA LEU A 137 -4.89 -17.24 -8.15
C LEU A 137 -5.80 -17.42 -9.37
N THR A 138 -5.25 -17.82 -10.52
CA THR A 138 -6.08 -18.12 -11.71
C THR A 138 -7.06 -19.26 -11.43
N ASP A 139 -6.57 -20.36 -10.86
CA ASP A 139 -7.41 -21.52 -10.54
C ASP A 139 -8.46 -21.18 -9.47
N GLU A 140 -8.09 -20.39 -8.46
CA GLU A 140 -9.03 -19.94 -7.42
C GLU A 140 -10.12 -19.03 -7.99
N VAL A 141 -9.76 -18.03 -8.80
CA VAL A 141 -10.75 -17.13 -9.42
C VAL A 141 -11.68 -17.90 -10.34
N ALA A 142 -11.15 -18.86 -11.11
CA ALA A 142 -11.96 -19.75 -11.93
C ALA A 142 -12.96 -20.55 -11.08
N SER A 143 -12.51 -21.10 -9.95
CA SER A 143 -13.36 -21.82 -9.00
C SER A 143 -14.47 -20.92 -8.43
N LEU A 144 -14.11 -19.73 -7.94
CA LEU A 144 -15.04 -18.77 -7.33
C LEU A 144 -16.12 -18.27 -8.30
N LEU A 145 -15.79 -18.12 -9.58
CA LEU A 145 -16.70 -17.59 -10.60
C LEU A 145 -17.43 -18.68 -11.40
N SER A 146 -16.97 -19.93 -11.32
CA SER A 146 -17.60 -21.07 -12.02
C SER A 146 -19.10 -21.25 -11.77
N PRO A 147 -19.66 -20.98 -10.57
CA PRO A 147 -21.11 -21.13 -10.35
C PRO A 147 -21.97 -20.17 -11.19
N TYR A 148 -21.39 -19.09 -11.71
CA TYR A 148 -22.09 -18.11 -12.55
C TYR A 148 -22.01 -18.45 -14.05
N GLN A 149 -21.27 -19.49 -14.43
CA GLN A 149 -21.17 -19.91 -15.82
C GLN A 149 -22.46 -20.60 -16.27
N GLU A 150 -23.02 -20.16 -17.41
CA GLU A 150 -24.19 -20.83 -17.99
C GLU A 150 -23.88 -22.30 -18.27
N GLY A 151 -24.78 -23.19 -17.85
CA GLY A 151 -24.56 -24.63 -17.97
C GLY A 151 -23.38 -25.17 -17.16
N ALA A 152 -23.05 -24.56 -16.00
CA ALA A 152 -21.89 -24.90 -15.15
C ALA A 152 -21.63 -26.40 -14.95
N ALA A 153 -22.67 -27.26 -14.94
CA ALA A 153 -22.52 -28.71 -14.81
C ALA A 153 -21.88 -29.41 -16.02
N SER A 154 -21.95 -28.81 -17.21
CA SER A 154 -21.48 -29.36 -18.49
C SER A 154 -20.42 -28.50 -19.19
N SER A 155 -20.17 -27.30 -18.66
CA SER A 155 -19.26 -26.34 -19.28
C SER A 155 -17.80 -26.62 -18.89
N PRO A 156 -16.84 -26.36 -19.79
CA PRO A 156 -15.43 -26.51 -19.46
C PRO A 156 -15.01 -25.52 -18.35
N PRO A 157 -13.94 -25.83 -17.59
CA PRO A 157 -13.43 -24.94 -16.55
C PRO A 157 -13.18 -23.53 -17.10
N LEU A 158 -13.54 -22.52 -16.31
CA LEU A 158 -13.31 -21.14 -16.68
C LEU A 158 -11.80 -20.90 -16.88
N ARG A 159 -11.41 -20.46 -18.07
CA ARG A 159 -10.02 -20.13 -18.41
C ARG A 159 -9.94 -18.69 -18.89
N PRO A 160 -9.21 -17.80 -18.19
CA PRO A 160 -8.97 -16.45 -18.67
C PRO A 160 -8.08 -16.48 -19.92
N SER A 161 -8.35 -15.58 -20.86
CA SER A 161 -7.56 -15.45 -22.10
C SER A 161 -6.18 -14.81 -21.84
N LEU A 162 -6.10 -13.98 -20.81
CA LEU A 162 -4.89 -13.36 -20.30
C LEU A 162 -4.94 -13.42 -18.77
N ALA A 163 -3.80 -13.70 -18.15
CA ALA A 163 -3.63 -13.66 -16.70
C ALA A 163 -2.24 -13.13 -16.36
N SER A 164 -2.18 -12.23 -15.39
CA SER A 164 -0.93 -11.66 -14.89
C SER A 164 -1.04 -11.38 -13.40
N VAL A 165 0.09 -11.35 -12.71
CA VAL A 165 0.15 -11.00 -11.30
C VAL A 165 1.20 -9.91 -11.07
N ALA A 166 0.84 -8.93 -10.25
CA ALA A 166 1.80 -8.01 -9.66
C ALA A 166 1.98 -8.32 -8.17
N ARG A 167 3.22 -8.23 -7.70
CA ARG A 167 3.59 -8.46 -6.30
C ARG A 167 3.77 -7.16 -5.55
N TRP A 168 3.13 -7.06 -4.39
CA TRP A 168 3.29 -5.97 -3.44
C TRP A 168 3.94 -6.51 -2.16
N GLY A 169 5.25 -6.29 -2.00
CA GLY A 169 6.00 -6.81 -0.84
C GLY A 169 5.65 -6.14 0.51
N ALA A 170 5.01 -4.97 0.44
CA ALA A 170 4.41 -4.25 1.55
C ALA A 170 3.18 -3.51 0.99
N GLY A 171 2.15 -4.27 0.59
CA GLY A 171 0.93 -3.70 0.00
C GLY A 171 0.07 -2.96 1.02
N PHE A 172 0.08 -3.44 2.27
CA PHE A 172 -0.57 -2.77 3.40
C PHE A 172 0.34 -2.82 4.63
N THR A 173 -0.03 -2.03 5.64
CA THR A 173 0.55 -2.12 6.98
C THR A 173 -0.51 -2.54 8.00
N SER A 174 -0.21 -3.54 8.83
CA SER A 174 -1.06 -3.99 9.94
C SER A 174 -0.85 -3.19 11.22
N THR A 175 0.29 -2.48 11.31
CA THR A 175 0.67 -1.65 12.45
C THR A 175 1.27 -0.34 11.94
N THR A 176 1.15 0.71 12.74
CA THR A 176 1.77 2.00 12.44
C THR A 176 2.75 2.36 13.57
N LEU A 177 3.47 3.48 13.44
CA LEU A 177 4.30 3.99 14.53
C LEU A 177 3.47 4.52 15.70
N GLY A 178 2.15 4.71 15.52
CA GLY A 178 1.25 5.20 16.56
C GLY A 178 1.56 6.63 17.01
N LEU A 179 2.16 7.44 16.13
CA LEU A 179 2.43 8.85 16.42
C LEU A 179 1.13 9.67 16.36
N ARG A 180 1.17 10.88 16.91
CA ARG A 180 0.03 11.82 16.85
C ARG A 180 0.08 12.69 15.60
N GLU A 181 1.29 12.99 15.18
CA GLU A 181 1.65 13.72 13.98
C GLU A 181 1.45 12.83 12.75
N ASP A 182 1.13 13.43 11.59
CA ASP A 182 0.96 12.70 10.34
C ASP A 182 2.31 12.44 9.65
N SER A 183 3.38 13.13 10.07
CA SER A 183 4.73 13.06 9.51
C SER A 183 5.82 13.21 10.58
N ILE A 184 7.05 12.84 10.25
CA ILE A 184 8.23 12.98 11.12
C ILE A 184 9.22 13.93 10.46
N ALA A 185 9.54 15.04 11.12
CA ALA A 185 10.61 15.93 10.71
C ALA A 185 11.92 15.58 11.45
N LEU A 186 13.03 15.59 10.73
CA LEU A 186 14.35 15.28 11.24
C LEU A 186 15.28 16.46 11.02
N ALA A 187 15.34 17.34 12.01
CA ALA A 187 16.37 18.37 12.13
C ALA A 187 17.69 17.75 12.68
N PRO A 188 18.87 18.24 12.27
CA PRO A 188 19.11 19.34 11.31
C PRO A 188 19.09 18.90 9.83
N TRP A 189 18.84 17.62 9.53
CA TRP A 189 18.96 17.06 8.17
C TRP A 189 17.96 17.57 7.15
N ARG A 190 16.97 18.39 7.55
CA ARG A 190 15.89 18.89 6.68
C ARG A 190 15.19 17.76 5.94
N LEU A 191 15.05 16.62 6.62
CA LEU A 191 14.41 15.43 6.09
C LEU A 191 13.02 15.31 6.72
N THR A 192 12.03 14.94 5.91
CA THR A 192 10.70 14.63 6.41
C THR A 192 10.23 13.29 5.88
N ILE A 193 9.65 12.47 6.76
CA ILE A 193 9.15 11.15 6.46
C ILE A 193 7.62 11.21 6.56
N GLY A 194 6.95 10.80 5.49
CA GLY A 194 5.50 10.63 5.43
C GLY A 194 5.13 9.22 4.95
N GLY A 195 3.89 8.83 5.22
CA GLY A 195 3.27 7.56 4.86
C GLY A 195 2.08 7.24 5.76
N ASP A 196 1.24 6.31 5.31
CA ASP A 196 0.11 5.75 6.06
C ASP A 196 0.51 4.99 7.33
N PHE A 197 1.79 4.67 7.47
CA PHE A 197 2.37 3.95 8.61
C PHE A 197 2.83 4.85 9.76
N ILE A 198 2.69 6.19 9.67
CA ILE A 198 3.18 7.12 10.69
C ILE A 198 2.20 7.24 11.87
N ARG A 199 1.01 7.78 11.62
CA ARG A 199 0.00 8.00 12.64
C ARG A 199 -0.80 6.74 12.93
N GLU A 200 -1.46 6.68 14.09
CA GLU A 200 -2.43 5.63 14.39
C GLU A 200 -3.55 5.58 13.34
N GLN A 201 -3.81 4.40 12.76
CA GLN A 201 -4.73 4.25 11.64
C GLN A 201 -6.20 4.57 12.00
N SER A 202 -6.55 4.46 13.28
CA SER A 202 -7.85 4.85 13.83
C SER A 202 -8.15 6.35 13.69
N ALA A 203 -7.14 7.16 13.41
CA ALA A 203 -7.28 8.60 13.20
C ALA A 203 -7.84 8.98 11.82
N TYR A 204 -7.95 8.03 10.87
CA TYR A 204 -8.43 8.30 9.52
C TYR A 204 -9.56 7.36 9.13
N ALA A 205 -10.39 7.78 8.17
CA ALA A 205 -11.45 6.93 7.64
C ALA A 205 -10.87 5.84 6.72
N THR A 206 -9.78 6.13 6.00
CA THR A 206 -9.16 5.20 5.06
C THR A 206 -7.62 5.29 5.05
N PRO A 207 -6.90 4.22 4.65
CA PRO A 207 -5.45 4.27 4.43
C PRO A 207 -5.04 5.28 3.34
N PHE A 208 -5.91 5.51 2.36
CA PHE A 208 -5.67 6.49 1.30
C PHE A 208 -5.65 7.92 1.86
N GLU A 209 -6.61 8.26 2.72
CA GLU A 209 -6.64 9.53 3.43
C GLU A 209 -5.42 9.70 4.33
N ALA A 210 -5.02 8.67 5.07
CA ALA A 210 -3.81 8.66 5.89
C ALA A 210 -2.56 9.01 5.06
N THR A 211 -2.41 8.39 3.89
CA THR A 211 -1.29 8.66 2.97
C THR A 211 -1.31 10.10 2.49
N ALA A 212 -2.48 10.61 2.07
CA ALA A 212 -2.62 11.95 1.52
C ALA A 212 -2.31 13.03 2.56
N LEU A 213 -2.89 12.94 3.76
CA LEU A 213 -2.67 13.90 4.84
C LEU A 213 -1.23 13.88 5.34
N SER A 214 -0.66 12.68 5.51
CA SER A 214 0.76 12.53 5.85
C SER A 214 1.69 13.16 4.81
N GLY A 215 1.41 12.97 3.52
CA GLY A 215 2.18 13.59 2.44
C GLY A 215 2.07 15.11 2.41
N LEU A 216 0.88 15.66 2.67
CA LEU A 216 0.65 17.11 2.76
C LEU A 216 1.43 17.73 3.91
N GLU A 217 1.29 17.19 5.13
CA GLU A 217 2.02 17.69 6.29
C GLU A 217 3.54 17.56 6.09
N ALA A 218 3.99 16.44 5.51
CA ALA A 218 5.41 16.24 5.22
C ALA A 218 5.96 17.30 4.25
N GLY A 219 5.18 17.66 3.23
CA GLY A 219 5.49 18.73 2.28
C GLY A 219 5.55 20.10 2.95
N GLU A 220 4.58 20.43 3.81
CA GLU A 220 4.56 21.70 4.54
C GLU A 220 5.76 21.86 5.48
N ARG A 221 6.11 20.81 6.23
CA ARG A 221 7.31 20.81 7.10
C ARG A 221 8.60 20.93 6.30
N THR A 222 8.68 20.24 5.17
CA THR A 222 9.83 20.36 4.26
C THR A 222 9.97 21.79 3.74
N ALA A 223 8.85 22.42 3.33
CA ALA A 223 8.84 23.79 2.85
C ALA A 223 9.24 24.80 3.94
N ALA A 224 8.84 24.55 5.20
CA ALA A 224 9.18 25.39 6.33
C ALA A 224 10.70 25.48 6.59
N PHE A 225 11.48 24.43 6.27
CA PHE A 225 12.94 24.47 6.41
C PHE A 225 13.63 25.54 5.55
N PHE A 226 12.98 25.98 4.46
CA PHE A 226 13.53 26.94 3.50
C PHE A 226 12.91 28.33 3.61
N ARG A 227 11.90 28.49 4.49
CA ARG A 227 11.42 29.81 4.90
C ARG A 227 12.40 30.37 5.92
N VAL A 228 13.54 30.86 5.43
CA VAL A 228 14.43 31.72 6.22
C VAL A 228 13.66 33.01 6.53
N SER A 229 13.71 33.40 7.81
CA SER A 229 13.09 34.58 8.40
C SER A 229 13.35 35.85 7.58
N ASP A 230 12.29 36.49 7.08
CA ASP A 230 12.35 37.88 6.59
C ASP A 230 12.60 38.89 7.73
N ASP A 231 12.68 38.44 8.99
CA ASP A 231 12.88 39.30 10.17
C ASP A 231 14.37 39.62 10.46
N GLY A 232 15.22 39.63 9.44
CA GLY A 232 16.66 39.94 9.55
C GLY A 232 17.07 41.31 9.01
N VAL A 233 16.14 42.23 8.76
CA VAL A 233 16.44 43.62 8.41
C VAL A 233 15.72 44.56 9.37
N GLN A 234 16.33 44.81 10.54
CA GLN A 234 16.35 46.12 11.21
C GLN A 234 17.66 46.30 11.98
#